data_AF-A0A7R9ENK0-F1
#
_entry.id   AF-A0A7R9ENK0-F1
#
_cell.length_a   1.000
_cell.length_b   1.000
_cell.length_c   1.000
_cell.angle_alpha   90.00
_cell.angle_beta   90.00
_cell.angle_gamma   90.00
#
_symmetry.space_group_name_H-M   'P 1'
#
loop_
_entity.id
_entity.type
_entity.pdbx_description
1 polymer ?
#
loop_
_entity_poly.entity_id
_entity_poly.type
_entity_poly.pdbx_seq_one_letter_code
_entity_poly.pdbx_strand_id
1 'polypeptide(L)'
;MSHCTTVIVRRRSSDGGDTINEVVPKSTVEEASHLIGWPACKCGMKLAIEGCAHGDLDRIYESIQYLENTNGIKLDLLICCGDFQATRNGADLKCMAVPQKYQKMCSFYKYYSGEKVAPVLTIFIGGNHEASNYLQELAYGGWVAPNIYYMGYAGIVNVAGVRIGGLSGIYKGHDYMKGHYEKPPYSEETKRSAYHVRNLEVFRLKQVKSPIDIFLSHDWPRGVYHHGNIKQLLKHKPFFEDEVNNNSLGSKPCEELLHYLKPTYWFSAHLHVKFAAIVHHTDTVVDIPHDSKKPFELEYDLEWLTIVYLTNHLLSVKKGIQYMPGPGQDERWIFTPTSEESNLVLKKFGNNLVIPLNFTTTVTSFSSEGENSSQTSTPARERYPSQPQAQINPQTMAFCERLSVDDPMALLLDCNNDSSLNTSQMSTCTLPSFLTPERAGNITNVSSSMLDDTLTTTGSESIELESTSKSFGSCADEVSFDSQSPSQVKRYSLVLPSPLNSDFDDQAEPVARKAVLPSVVDSDIDECLITRTYANEKHWS
;
A
#
# COMPACT_ATOMS: atom_id res chain seq x y z
N MET A 1 3.21 8.55 -20.33
CA MET A 1 3.32 7.64 -19.17
C MET A 1 1.91 7.49 -18.60
N SER A 2 1.36 6.28 -18.60
CA SER A 2 0.00 5.97 -18.15
C SER A 2 -0.05 5.93 -16.61
N HIS A 3 -0.18 7.10 -15.99
CA HIS A 3 -0.37 7.26 -14.55
C HIS A 3 -1.84 6.98 -14.21
N CYS A 4 -2.17 5.71 -13.98
CA CYS A 4 -3.33 5.27 -13.18
C CYS A 4 -3.45 3.77 -13.32
N THR A 5 -2.91 3.05 -12.33
CA THR A 5 -3.11 1.62 -12.19
C THR A 5 -3.64 1.37 -10.81
N THR A 6 -4.91 1.01 -10.77
CA THR A 6 -5.60 0.65 -9.55
C THR A 6 -6.34 -0.64 -9.82
N VAL A 7 -6.08 -1.69 -9.07
CA VAL A 7 -7.05 -2.78 -8.91
C VAL A 7 -8.14 -2.26 -8.02
N ILE A 8 -9.38 -2.30 -8.48
CA ILE A 8 -10.52 -2.09 -7.60
C ILE A 8 -11.13 -3.46 -7.36
N VAL A 9 -11.04 -3.94 -6.12
CA VAL A 9 -11.83 -5.08 -5.67
C VAL A 9 -13.06 -4.55 -4.95
N ARG A 10 -14.26 -4.90 -5.41
CA ARG A 10 -15.52 -4.57 -4.72
C ARG A 10 -16.22 -5.85 -4.27
N ARG A 11 -16.70 -5.88 -3.04
CA ARG A 11 -17.58 -6.95 -2.51
C ARG A 11 -18.98 -6.85 -3.15
N ARG A 12 -19.62 -7.97 -3.51
CA ARG A 12 -21.00 -8.03 -4.05
C ARG A 12 -21.91 -8.89 -3.15
N SER A 13 -23.14 -8.45 -2.92
CA SER A 13 -24.17 -9.19 -2.15
C SER A 13 -24.77 -10.32 -2.99
N SER A 14 -25.08 -11.44 -2.36
CA SER A 14 -26.00 -12.47 -2.85
C SER A 14 -27.29 -12.37 -2.04
N ASP A 15 -28.40 -12.11 -2.74
CA ASP A 15 -29.84 -12.17 -2.36
C ASP A 15 -30.55 -10.84 -2.70
N GLY A 16 -31.72 -10.81 -3.35
CA GLY A 16 -32.65 -11.86 -3.75
C GLY A 16 -33.46 -11.46 -4.99
N GLY A 17 -34.12 -12.45 -5.60
CA GLY A 17 -34.97 -12.25 -6.76
C GLY A 17 -36.31 -11.59 -6.40
N ASP A 18 -36.69 -10.61 -7.21
CA ASP A 18 -38.08 -10.20 -7.38
C ASP A 18 -38.46 -10.47 -8.83
N THR A 19 -39.26 -11.52 -9.02
CA THR A 19 -40.12 -11.68 -10.18
C THR A 19 -41.18 -10.58 -10.15
N ILE A 20 -41.08 -9.59 -11.04
CA ILE A 20 -42.20 -8.71 -11.38
C ILE A 20 -42.46 -8.84 -12.88
N ASN A 21 -43.29 -9.84 -13.21
CA ASN A 21 -44.01 -9.86 -14.47
C ASN A 21 -45.22 -8.91 -14.33
N GLU A 22 -45.05 -7.64 -14.65
CA GLU A 22 -46.18 -6.78 -15.03
C GLU A 22 -45.87 -6.04 -16.32
N VAL A 23 -46.66 -6.34 -17.34
CA VAL A 23 -46.65 -5.71 -18.66
C VAL A 23 -47.35 -4.36 -18.54
N VAL A 24 -46.63 -3.26 -18.79
CA VAL A 24 -47.22 -1.92 -18.95
C VAL A 24 -47.08 -1.49 -20.42
N PRO A 25 -48.13 -0.90 -21.06
CA PRO A 25 -48.16 -0.70 -22.51
C PRO A 25 -47.20 0.38 -23.01
N LYS A 26 -46.66 0.16 -24.23
CA LYS A 26 -45.88 1.14 -25.00
C LYS A 26 -46.76 2.27 -25.52
N SER A 27 -47.02 3.30 -24.73
CA SER A 27 -47.42 4.62 -25.24
C SER A 27 -47.37 5.69 -24.15
N THR A 28 -46.19 6.29 -23.93
CA THR A 28 -45.95 7.65 -23.41
C THR A 28 -44.45 7.83 -23.14
N VAL A 29 -43.65 8.10 -24.18
CA VAL A 29 -42.18 8.27 -24.05
C VAL A 29 -41.71 9.72 -24.25
N GLU A 30 -42.58 10.70 -24.49
CA GLU A 30 -42.09 12.07 -24.83
C GLU A 30 -42.50 13.24 -23.92
N GLU A 31 -43.20 13.04 -22.79
CA GLU A 31 -43.58 14.18 -21.92
C GLU A 31 -43.19 14.06 -20.43
N ALA A 32 -42.29 13.15 -20.05
CA ALA A 32 -41.86 12.98 -18.66
C ALA A 32 -40.39 13.37 -18.37
N SER A 33 -39.72 14.10 -19.28
CA SER A 33 -38.31 14.49 -19.11
C SER A 33 -38.07 15.68 -18.16
N HIS A 34 -39.13 16.29 -17.59
CA HIS A 34 -39.01 17.50 -16.77
C HIS A 34 -39.52 17.40 -15.32
N LEU A 35 -39.96 16.23 -14.83
CA LEU A 35 -40.57 16.14 -13.48
C LEU A 35 -40.07 15.00 -12.58
N ILE A 36 -38.91 14.40 -12.87
CA ILE A 36 -38.21 13.55 -11.88
C ILE A 36 -36.82 14.12 -11.69
N GLY A 37 -36.75 15.21 -10.92
CA GLY A 37 -35.50 15.60 -10.29
C GLY A 37 -35.04 14.43 -9.43
N TRP A 38 -34.00 13.73 -9.87
CA TRP A 38 -33.24 12.88 -8.96
C TRP A 38 -32.82 13.78 -7.79
N PRO A 39 -33.21 13.45 -6.55
CA PRO A 39 -32.75 14.22 -5.42
C PRO A 39 -31.22 14.16 -5.46
N ALA A 40 -30.58 15.33 -5.51
CA ALA A 40 -29.15 15.44 -5.35
C ALA A 40 -28.78 14.63 -4.10
N CYS A 41 -28.01 13.55 -4.29
CA CYS A 41 -27.53 12.74 -3.18
C CYS A 41 -26.77 13.69 -2.23
N LYS A 42 -27.38 13.99 -1.08
CA LYS A 42 -26.79 14.81 -0.02
C LYS A 42 -25.52 14.13 0.48
N CYS A 43 -24.43 14.90 0.51
CA CYS A 43 -23.11 14.67 1.13
C CYS A 43 -22.62 13.21 1.19
N GLY A 44 -21.68 12.84 0.33
CA GLY A 44 -20.83 11.66 0.51
C GLY A 44 -19.38 12.08 0.34
N MET A 45 -18.48 11.49 1.14
CA MET A 45 -17.04 11.74 1.04
C MET A 45 -16.53 11.44 -0.37
N LYS A 46 -15.81 12.39 -0.98
CA LYS A 46 -15.26 12.26 -2.32
C LYS A 46 -13.78 11.93 -2.26
N LEU A 47 -13.45 10.71 -2.68
CA LEU A 47 -12.11 10.16 -2.66
C LEU A 47 -11.48 10.21 -4.05
N ALA A 48 -10.22 10.61 -4.13
CA ALA A 48 -9.37 10.34 -5.28
C ALA A 48 -8.38 9.22 -4.92
N ILE A 49 -8.21 8.26 -5.83
CA ILE A 49 -7.27 7.15 -5.68
C ILE A 49 -6.21 7.29 -6.78
N GLU A 50 -4.95 7.41 -6.37
CA GLU A 50 -3.79 7.43 -7.24
C GLU A 50 -3.00 6.12 -7.08
N GLY A 51 -2.49 5.60 -8.19
CA GLY A 51 -1.69 4.37 -8.21
C GLY A 51 -0.27 4.64 -7.72
N CYS A 52 0.67 4.72 -8.67
CA CYS A 52 2.07 5.10 -8.41
C CYS A 52 2.27 6.59 -8.71
N ALA A 53 2.73 7.37 -7.73
CA ALA A 53 2.90 8.82 -7.91
C ALA A 53 4.25 9.22 -8.56
N HIS A 54 5.30 8.45 -8.30
CA HIS A 54 6.69 8.68 -8.72
C HIS A 54 7.18 10.12 -8.47
N GLY A 55 6.75 10.70 -7.35
CA GLY A 55 7.14 12.04 -6.90
C GLY A 55 6.52 13.21 -7.65
N ASP A 56 5.60 12.97 -8.60
CA ASP A 56 5.00 14.00 -9.47
C ASP A 56 3.75 14.65 -8.85
N LEU A 57 3.89 15.09 -7.59
CA LEU A 57 2.77 15.61 -6.80
C LEU A 57 2.17 16.89 -7.39
N ASP A 58 2.99 17.73 -8.03
CA ASP A 58 2.52 18.96 -8.67
C ASP A 58 1.43 18.62 -9.71
N ARG A 59 1.71 17.65 -10.59
CA ARG A 59 0.75 17.22 -11.62
C ARG A 59 -0.48 16.52 -11.05
N ILE A 60 -0.32 15.74 -9.99
CA ILE A 60 -1.44 15.07 -9.32
C ILE A 60 -2.40 16.12 -8.75
N TYR A 61 -1.88 17.11 -8.04
CA TYR A 61 -2.71 18.16 -7.44
C TYR A 61 -3.29 19.12 -8.50
N GLU A 62 -2.56 19.43 -9.57
CA GLU A 62 -3.10 20.18 -10.72
C GLU A 62 -4.27 19.43 -11.39
N SER A 63 -4.15 18.11 -11.54
CA SER A 63 -5.21 17.25 -12.08
C SER A 63 -6.44 17.23 -11.18
N ILE A 64 -6.23 17.14 -9.86
CA ILE A 64 -7.30 17.26 -8.86
C ILE A 64 -8.02 18.61 -9.00
N GLN A 65 -7.27 19.70 -9.02
CA GLN A 65 -7.86 21.04 -9.13
C GLN A 65 -8.63 21.21 -10.44
N TYR A 66 -8.12 20.68 -11.55
CA TYR A 66 -8.81 20.66 -12.83
C TYR A 66 -10.14 19.90 -12.75
N LEU A 67 -10.15 18.71 -12.12
CA LEU A 67 -11.36 17.91 -11.91
C LEU A 67 -12.38 18.61 -11.01
N GLU A 68 -11.92 19.23 -9.92
CA GLU A 68 -12.76 20.00 -9.01
C GLU A 68 -13.46 21.15 -9.74
N ASN A 69 -12.70 21.93 -10.52
CA ASN A 69 -13.19 23.07 -11.27
C ASN A 69 -14.15 22.66 -12.40
N THR A 70 -13.82 21.60 -13.14
CA THR A 70 -14.60 21.16 -14.31
C THR A 70 -15.92 20.52 -13.91
N ASN A 71 -15.94 19.77 -12.81
CA ASN A 71 -17.11 19.00 -12.40
C ASN A 71 -17.89 19.66 -11.24
N GLY A 72 -17.43 20.79 -10.72
CA GLY A 72 -18.04 21.44 -9.55
C GLY A 72 -18.04 20.53 -8.31
N ILE A 73 -17.00 19.71 -8.15
CA ILE A 73 -16.83 18.82 -7.00
C ILE A 73 -15.69 19.32 -6.12
N LYS A 74 -15.72 18.98 -4.83
CA LYS A 74 -14.58 19.12 -3.93
C LYS A 74 -14.15 17.73 -3.49
N LEU A 75 -12.86 17.42 -3.60
CA LEU A 75 -12.29 16.18 -3.10
C LEU A 75 -11.91 16.36 -1.62
N ASP A 76 -12.24 15.36 -0.81
CA ASP A 76 -12.02 15.39 0.64
C ASP A 76 -10.72 14.67 1.02
N LEU A 77 -10.32 13.66 0.22
CA LEU A 77 -9.13 12.85 0.48
C LEU A 77 -8.53 12.33 -0.83
N LEU A 78 -7.20 12.41 -0.92
CA LEU A 78 -6.38 11.71 -1.90
C LEU A 78 -5.70 10.51 -1.22
N ILE A 79 -5.75 9.35 -1.85
CA ILE A 79 -5.08 8.13 -1.41
C ILE A 79 -4.08 7.69 -2.48
N CYS A 80 -2.79 7.59 -2.14
CA CYS A 80 -1.76 7.07 -3.03
C CYS A 80 -1.33 5.67 -2.62
N CYS A 81 -1.35 4.72 -3.56
CA CYS A 81 -1.11 3.29 -3.29
C CYS A 81 0.37 2.89 -3.37
N GLY A 82 1.30 3.81 -3.14
CA GLY A 82 2.76 3.56 -3.15
C GLY A 82 3.49 4.24 -4.29
N ASP A 83 4.81 3.98 -4.32
CA ASP A 83 5.77 4.70 -5.14
C ASP A 83 5.55 6.21 -5.04
N PHE A 84 5.35 6.70 -3.82
CA PHE A 84 5.05 8.10 -3.55
C PHE A 84 6.28 8.99 -3.81
N GLN A 85 7.46 8.45 -3.48
CA GLN A 85 8.76 9.09 -3.63
C GLN A 85 8.89 10.37 -2.78
N ALA A 86 8.80 10.20 -1.46
CA ALA A 86 8.96 11.29 -0.48
C ALA A 86 10.41 11.79 -0.33
N THR A 87 11.08 12.17 -1.42
CA THR A 87 12.49 12.59 -1.43
C THR A 87 12.66 14.05 -1.00
N ARG A 88 13.29 14.28 0.16
CA ARG A 88 13.50 15.62 0.73
C ARG A 88 14.70 16.33 0.10
N ASN A 89 15.74 15.57 -0.26
CA ASN A 89 16.98 16.09 -0.84
C ASN A 89 17.77 15.01 -1.62
N GLY A 90 18.96 15.38 -2.12
CA GLY A 90 19.80 14.49 -2.93
C GLY A 90 20.39 13.29 -2.17
N ALA A 91 20.48 13.34 -0.84
CA ALA A 91 20.91 12.20 -0.04
C ALA A 91 19.83 11.11 -0.01
N ASP A 92 18.55 11.49 0.07
CA ASP A 92 17.42 10.56 0.02
C ASP A 92 17.36 9.81 -1.32
N LEU A 93 17.66 10.48 -2.45
CA LEU A 93 17.74 9.81 -3.77
C LEU A 93 18.75 8.67 -3.79
N LYS A 94 19.82 8.75 -2.99
CA LYS A 94 20.83 7.68 -2.91
C LYS A 94 20.36 6.48 -2.11
N CYS A 95 19.35 6.63 -1.27
CA CYS A 95 18.73 5.55 -0.52
C CYS A 95 17.68 4.80 -1.35
N MET A 96 17.19 5.42 -2.42
CA MET A 96 16.16 4.85 -3.28
C MET A 96 16.71 3.74 -4.17
N ALA A 97 15.98 2.62 -4.28
CA ALA A 97 16.35 1.48 -5.13
C ALA A 97 16.00 1.71 -6.61
N VAL A 98 16.48 2.83 -7.17
CA VAL A 98 16.31 3.19 -8.57
C VAL A 98 17.70 3.37 -9.19
N PRO A 99 17.96 2.83 -10.40
CA PRO A 99 19.22 3.05 -11.10
C PRO A 99 19.55 4.54 -11.19
N GLN A 100 20.81 4.92 -10.89
CA GLN A 100 21.21 6.33 -10.73
C GLN A 100 20.78 7.24 -11.90
N LYS A 101 20.83 6.74 -13.14
CA LYS A 101 20.42 7.49 -14.34
C LYS A 101 18.92 7.85 -14.41
N TYR A 102 18.08 7.20 -13.62
CA TYR A 102 16.63 7.40 -13.60
C TYR A 102 16.16 8.13 -12.34
N GLN A 103 17.05 8.41 -11.39
CA GLN A 103 16.71 9.15 -10.18
C GLN A 103 16.40 10.61 -10.51
N LYS A 104 15.27 11.12 -10.01
CA LYS A 104 14.82 12.49 -10.18
C LYS A 104 14.28 13.01 -8.85
N MET A 105 14.55 14.28 -8.52
CA MET A 105 14.05 14.91 -7.29
C MET A 105 12.53 15.11 -7.28
N CYS A 106 11.93 15.24 -8.46
CA CYS A 106 10.50 15.52 -8.68
C CYS A 106 10.01 16.71 -7.83
N SER A 107 8.82 16.65 -7.22
CA SER A 107 8.23 17.83 -6.56
C SER A 107 8.00 17.72 -5.04
N PHE A 108 8.16 16.55 -4.42
CA PHE A 108 7.86 16.37 -2.99
C PHE A 108 8.63 17.34 -2.07
N TYR A 109 9.91 17.62 -2.37
CA TYR A 109 10.74 18.50 -1.55
C TYR A 109 10.12 19.90 -1.32
N LYS A 110 9.29 20.39 -2.26
CA LYS A 110 8.58 21.68 -2.15
C LYS A 110 7.51 21.65 -1.06
N TYR A 111 6.84 20.52 -0.88
CA TYR A 111 5.84 20.32 0.15
C TYR A 111 6.49 20.13 1.52
N TYR A 112 7.59 19.38 1.55
CA TYR A 112 8.39 19.19 2.75
C TYR A 112 9.02 20.52 3.26
N SER A 113 9.52 21.37 2.36
CA SER A 113 10.12 22.67 2.71
C SER A 113 9.10 23.73 3.12
N GLY A 114 7.82 23.53 2.78
CA GLY A 114 6.76 24.53 2.95
C GLY A 114 6.67 25.55 1.81
N GLU A 115 7.42 25.38 0.71
CA GLU A 115 7.21 26.15 -0.53
C GLU A 115 5.80 25.96 -1.08
N LYS A 116 5.25 24.75 -0.92
CA LYS A 116 3.87 24.40 -1.26
C LYS A 116 3.18 23.69 -0.11
N VAL A 117 1.85 23.72 -0.11
CA VAL A 117 0.99 22.96 0.80
C VAL A 117 0.06 22.08 -0.02
N ALA A 118 -0.15 20.83 0.40
CA ALA A 118 -1.06 19.93 -0.29
C ALA A 118 -2.50 20.45 -0.19
N PRO A 119 -3.22 20.65 -1.31
CA PRO A 119 -4.55 21.29 -1.34
C PRO A 119 -5.68 20.39 -0.82
N VAL A 120 -5.40 19.10 -0.61
CA VAL A 120 -6.33 18.09 -0.10
C VAL A 120 -5.57 17.15 0.82
N LEU A 121 -6.24 16.66 1.88
CA LEU A 121 -5.65 15.65 2.75
C LEU A 121 -5.18 14.48 1.90
N THR A 122 -3.91 14.13 2.03
CA THR A 122 -3.28 13.08 1.24
C THR A 122 -2.75 12.01 2.17
N ILE A 123 -3.22 10.77 2.02
CA ILE A 123 -2.67 9.60 2.71
C ILE A 123 -1.96 8.70 1.71
N PHE A 124 -0.89 8.05 2.13
CA PHE A 124 -0.20 7.08 1.28
C PHE A 124 0.44 5.95 2.06
N ILE A 125 0.62 4.82 1.37
CA ILE A 125 1.50 3.72 1.75
C ILE A 125 2.77 3.76 0.92
N GLY A 126 3.84 3.07 1.33
CA GLY A 126 5.09 2.99 0.56
C GLY A 126 5.02 1.94 -0.55
N GLY A 127 5.74 2.18 -1.65
CA GLY A 127 6.04 1.19 -2.69
C GLY A 127 7.52 0.74 -2.66
N ASN A 128 8.09 0.46 -3.84
CA ASN A 128 9.50 0.07 -4.01
C ASN A 128 10.39 1.22 -4.49
N HIS A 129 9.83 2.31 -4.99
CA HIS A 129 10.56 3.53 -5.38
C HIS A 129 10.37 4.64 -4.35
N GLU A 130 10.95 4.44 -3.17
CA GLU A 130 10.79 5.34 -2.05
C GLU A 130 12.12 5.90 -1.56
N ALA A 131 12.05 7.06 -0.90
CA ALA A 131 13.08 7.49 0.04
C ALA A 131 13.01 6.59 1.29
N SER A 132 13.48 5.34 1.17
CA SER A 132 13.32 4.32 2.21
C SER A 132 13.84 4.78 3.57
N ASN A 133 14.93 5.54 3.62
CA ASN A 133 15.44 6.11 4.86
C ASN A 133 14.41 7.01 5.56
N TYR A 134 13.72 7.87 4.81
CA TYR A 134 12.74 8.76 5.40
C TYR A 134 11.46 8.02 5.80
N LEU A 135 11.04 7.01 5.04
CA LEU A 135 9.88 6.21 5.44
C LEU A 135 10.19 5.29 6.64
N GLN A 136 11.43 4.79 6.77
CA GLN A 136 11.87 4.01 7.93
C GLN A 136 11.93 4.87 9.21
N GLU A 137 12.27 6.16 9.10
CA GLU A 137 12.16 7.14 10.20
C GLU A 137 10.72 7.22 10.76
N LEU A 138 9.71 6.82 9.98
CA LEU A 138 8.28 6.91 10.29
C LEU A 138 7.58 5.53 10.26
N ALA A 139 8.21 4.52 10.88
CA ALA A 139 7.75 3.11 10.82
C ALA A 139 6.27 2.89 11.24
N TYR A 140 5.76 3.69 12.19
CA TYR A 140 4.37 3.66 12.67
C TYR A 140 3.46 4.70 12.02
N GLY A 141 3.92 5.34 10.95
CA GLY A 141 3.24 6.44 10.26
C GLY A 141 3.57 7.81 10.84
N GLY A 142 3.23 8.85 10.08
CA GLY A 142 3.48 10.24 10.45
C GLY A 142 3.32 11.21 9.30
N TRP A 143 3.28 12.50 9.61
CA TRP A 143 3.21 13.55 8.62
C TRP A 143 4.57 13.67 7.93
N VAL A 144 4.59 13.57 6.61
CA VAL A 144 5.82 13.79 5.81
C VAL A 144 5.92 15.21 5.29
N ALA A 145 4.80 15.93 5.30
CA ALA A 145 4.64 17.33 5.01
C ALA A 145 3.26 17.78 5.56
N PRO A 146 2.96 19.08 5.65
CA PRO A 146 1.63 19.53 6.02
C PRO A 146 0.58 18.93 5.09
N ASN A 147 -0.45 18.28 5.67
CA ASN A 147 -1.56 17.66 4.95
C ASN A 147 -1.20 16.42 4.10
N ILE A 148 0.00 15.85 4.28
CA ILE A 148 0.45 14.59 3.65
C ILE A 148 0.90 13.61 4.73
N TYR A 149 0.19 12.49 4.87
CA TYR A 149 0.42 11.49 5.91
C TYR A 149 0.84 10.13 5.34
N TYR A 150 1.95 9.60 5.85
CA TYR A 150 2.41 8.24 5.58
C TYR A 150 1.80 7.28 6.61
N MET A 151 1.28 6.13 6.16
CA MET A 151 0.63 5.14 7.04
C MET A 151 1.61 4.20 7.79
N GLY A 152 2.92 4.33 7.59
CA GLY A 152 3.90 3.44 8.20
C GLY A 152 4.10 2.14 7.40
N TYR A 153 4.84 1.18 7.96
CA TYR A 153 5.01 -0.14 7.33
C TYR A 153 3.67 -0.85 7.16
N ALA A 154 2.79 -0.73 8.15
CA ALA A 154 1.38 -1.02 8.07
C ALA A 154 0.64 -0.15 9.08
N GLY A 155 -0.63 0.14 8.80
CA GLY A 155 -1.44 0.99 9.67
C GLY A 155 -2.92 0.89 9.38
N ILE A 156 -3.74 1.26 10.38
CA ILE A 156 -5.15 1.56 10.18
C ILE A 156 -5.43 2.96 10.77
N VAL A 157 -6.08 3.80 9.97
CA VAL A 157 -6.49 5.15 10.34
C VAL A 157 -7.96 5.34 10.05
N ASN A 158 -8.58 6.31 10.71
CA ASN A 158 -9.96 6.70 10.48
C ASN A 158 -10.02 8.13 9.93
N VAL A 159 -10.83 8.35 8.89
CA VAL A 159 -11.11 9.68 8.34
C VAL A 159 -12.61 9.83 8.20
N ALA A 160 -13.21 10.75 8.96
CA ALA A 160 -14.67 10.99 8.96
C ALA A 160 -15.53 9.70 9.08
N GLY A 161 -15.06 8.73 9.86
CA GLY A 161 -15.74 7.44 10.07
C GLY A 161 -15.41 6.34 9.05
N VAL A 162 -14.62 6.64 8.01
CA VAL A 162 -14.11 5.65 7.05
C VAL A 162 -12.80 5.06 7.59
N ARG A 163 -12.76 3.73 7.76
CA ARG A 163 -11.61 3.00 8.28
C ARG A 163 -10.72 2.50 7.15
N ILE A 164 -9.50 3.00 7.09
CA ILE A 164 -8.56 2.79 6.00
C ILE A 164 -7.35 2.02 6.53
N GLY A 165 -7.19 0.77 6.08
CA GLY A 165 -6.02 -0.07 6.35
C GLY A 165 -5.00 -0.01 5.22
N GLY A 166 -3.71 -0.18 5.54
CA GLY A 166 -2.64 -0.16 4.55
C GLY A 166 -1.49 -1.08 4.91
N LEU A 167 -0.89 -1.69 3.89
CA LEU A 167 0.36 -2.44 3.95
C LEU A 167 1.34 -1.87 2.93
N SER A 168 2.43 -1.29 3.41
CA SER A 168 3.49 -0.70 2.57
C SER A 168 4.44 -1.78 2.04
N GLY A 169 5.00 -1.52 0.86
CA GLY A 169 6.07 -2.30 0.27
C GLY A 169 5.63 -3.42 -0.68
N ILE A 170 6.61 -4.22 -1.11
CA ILE A 170 6.41 -5.36 -2.01
C ILE A 170 6.83 -6.68 -1.36
N TYR A 171 6.26 -7.79 -1.79
CA TYR A 171 6.55 -9.10 -1.20
C TYR A 171 7.77 -9.76 -1.84
N LYS A 172 8.77 -10.10 -1.02
CA LYS A 172 9.86 -11.02 -1.38
C LYS A 172 10.05 -12.07 -0.29
N GLY A 173 9.86 -13.35 -0.64
CA GLY A 173 9.82 -14.45 0.32
C GLY A 173 11.09 -14.61 1.16
N HIS A 174 12.26 -14.24 0.64
CA HIS A 174 13.54 -14.37 1.35
C HIS A 174 13.75 -13.34 2.47
N ASP A 175 13.01 -12.23 2.47
CA ASP A 175 13.05 -11.22 3.53
C ASP A 175 11.83 -11.26 4.45
N TYR A 176 10.74 -11.88 4.01
CA TYR A 176 9.45 -11.89 4.71
C TYR A 176 9.54 -12.30 6.18
N MET A 177 10.36 -13.30 6.49
CA MET A 177 10.50 -13.81 7.86
C MET A 177 11.58 -13.09 8.67
N LYS A 178 12.21 -12.02 8.17
CA LYS A 178 13.30 -11.32 8.88
C LYS A 178 12.75 -10.17 9.73
N GLY A 179 13.57 -9.61 10.61
CA GLY A 179 13.34 -8.29 11.18
C GLY A 179 13.60 -7.16 10.18
N HIS A 180 13.35 -5.92 10.61
CA HIS A 180 13.77 -4.70 9.90
C HIS A 180 15.18 -4.32 10.36
N TYR A 181 16.20 -4.86 9.70
CA TYR A 181 17.61 -4.71 10.09
C TYR A 181 18.35 -3.63 9.29
N GLU A 182 17.69 -3.05 8.29
CA GLU A 182 18.27 -2.12 7.33
C GLU A 182 18.32 -0.70 7.90
N LYS A 183 19.45 -0.02 7.70
CA LYS A 183 19.59 1.40 7.98
C LYS A 183 20.63 2.05 7.05
N PRO A 184 20.59 3.37 6.84
CA PRO A 184 21.64 4.08 6.11
C PRO A 184 23.00 4.01 6.85
N PRO A 185 24.13 3.94 6.13
CA PRO A 185 24.23 3.75 4.67
C PRO A 185 23.87 2.31 4.25
N TYR A 186 22.96 2.17 3.29
CA TYR A 186 22.53 0.91 2.73
C TYR A 186 23.51 0.37 1.68
N SER A 187 23.64 -0.95 1.61
CA SER A 187 24.10 -1.65 0.41
C SER A 187 22.98 -1.72 -0.64
N GLU A 188 23.30 -2.13 -1.86
CA GLU A 188 22.28 -2.35 -2.89
C GLU A 188 21.24 -3.43 -2.49
N GLU A 189 21.64 -4.43 -1.71
CA GLU A 189 20.73 -5.43 -1.14
C GLU A 189 19.80 -4.79 -0.11
N THR A 190 20.35 -4.03 0.86
CA THR A 190 19.54 -3.48 1.96
C THR A 190 18.65 -2.32 1.52
N LYS A 191 18.99 -1.59 0.45
CA LYS A 191 18.05 -0.65 -0.19
C LYS A 191 16.76 -1.34 -0.64
N ARG A 192 16.88 -2.56 -1.18
CA ARG A 192 15.74 -3.35 -1.66
C ARG A 192 14.97 -3.96 -0.49
N SER A 193 15.71 -4.59 0.41
CA SER A 193 15.15 -5.24 1.60
C SER A 193 14.34 -4.27 2.48
N ALA A 194 14.72 -2.99 2.56
CA ALA A 194 14.07 -1.98 3.39
C ALA A 194 12.58 -1.73 3.08
N TYR A 195 12.13 -1.96 1.84
CA TYR A 195 10.71 -1.83 1.46
C TYR A 195 10.03 -3.18 1.25
N HIS A 196 10.70 -4.30 1.52
CA HIS A 196 10.04 -5.60 1.44
C HIS A 196 9.08 -5.79 2.64
N VAL A 197 7.92 -6.38 2.41
CA VAL A 197 6.94 -6.72 3.47
C VAL A 197 7.56 -7.71 4.47
N ARG A 198 7.32 -7.54 5.77
CA ARG A 198 7.66 -8.54 6.81
C ARG A 198 6.41 -9.24 7.36
N ASN A 199 6.63 -10.40 7.96
CA ASN A 199 5.57 -11.21 8.55
C ASN A 199 4.94 -10.56 9.79
N LEU A 200 5.66 -9.69 10.49
CA LEU A 200 5.16 -8.97 11.67
C LEU A 200 3.94 -8.10 11.34
N GLU A 201 4.01 -7.26 10.31
CA GLU A 201 2.92 -6.38 9.92
C GLU A 201 1.70 -7.20 9.47
N VAL A 202 1.91 -8.27 8.70
CA VAL A 202 0.84 -9.17 8.25
C VAL A 202 0.21 -9.89 9.44
N PHE A 203 1.02 -10.34 10.40
CA PHE A 203 0.53 -10.95 11.63
C PHE A 203 -0.33 -9.99 12.44
N ARG A 204 0.10 -8.73 12.62
CA ARG A 204 -0.65 -7.67 13.30
C ARG A 204 -1.98 -7.39 12.59
N LEU A 205 -1.97 -7.23 11.27
CA LEU A 205 -3.18 -7.00 10.49
C LEU A 205 -4.18 -8.17 10.63
N LYS A 206 -3.71 -9.42 10.71
CA LYS A 206 -4.58 -10.59 10.97
C LYS A 206 -5.19 -10.63 12.38
N GLN A 207 -4.80 -9.75 13.29
CA GLN A 207 -5.43 -9.66 14.62
C GLN A 207 -6.69 -8.79 14.63
N VAL A 208 -6.88 -7.98 13.59
CA VAL A 208 -8.02 -7.08 13.42
C VAL A 208 -9.29 -7.88 13.17
N LYS A 209 -10.37 -7.54 13.89
CA LYS A 209 -11.69 -8.13 13.77
C LYS A 209 -12.75 -7.14 13.31
N SER A 210 -12.62 -5.86 13.65
CA SER A 210 -13.58 -4.87 13.19
C SER A 210 -13.47 -4.71 11.66
N PRO A 211 -14.58 -4.45 10.93
CA PRO A 211 -14.54 -4.26 9.49
C PRO A 211 -13.58 -3.15 9.06
N ILE A 212 -12.99 -3.29 7.87
CA ILE A 212 -12.18 -2.25 7.22
C ILE A 212 -12.91 -1.85 5.94
N ASP A 213 -13.07 -0.55 5.72
CA ASP A 213 -13.80 -0.05 4.55
C ASP A 213 -12.91 -0.08 3.31
N ILE A 214 -11.68 0.42 3.45
CA ILE A 214 -10.70 0.52 2.37
C ILE A 214 -9.40 -0.11 2.83
N PHE A 215 -8.84 -1.00 2.01
CA PHE A 215 -7.51 -1.55 2.24
C PHE A 215 -6.57 -1.22 1.08
N LEU A 216 -5.33 -0.85 1.42
CA LEU A 216 -4.31 -0.43 0.47
C LEU A 216 -3.13 -1.40 0.50
N SER A 217 -2.62 -1.76 -0.68
CA SER A 217 -1.33 -2.42 -0.82
C SER A 217 -0.62 -1.91 -2.08
N HIS A 218 0.70 -1.90 -2.13
CA HIS A 218 1.37 -1.54 -3.38
C HIS A 218 1.26 -2.67 -4.40
N ASP A 219 1.73 -3.86 -4.02
CA ASP A 219 1.54 -5.09 -4.79
C ASP A 219 0.06 -5.51 -4.84
N TRP A 220 -0.34 -6.13 -5.95
CA TRP A 220 -1.64 -6.75 -6.05
C TRP A 220 -1.74 -7.99 -5.16
N PRO A 221 -2.91 -8.28 -4.57
CA PRO A 221 -3.18 -9.60 -4.01
C PRO A 221 -2.98 -10.67 -5.10
N ARG A 222 -2.16 -11.67 -4.81
CA ARG A 222 -1.94 -12.77 -5.75
C ARG A 222 -3.26 -13.47 -6.09
N GLY A 223 -3.41 -13.86 -7.35
CA GLY A 223 -4.62 -14.52 -7.86
C GLY A 223 -5.82 -13.59 -8.14
N VAL A 224 -5.75 -12.29 -7.77
CA VAL A 224 -6.86 -11.34 -7.99
C VAL A 224 -7.26 -11.19 -9.45
N TYR A 225 -6.34 -11.46 -10.37
CA TYR A 225 -6.61 -11.44 -11.80
C TYR A 225 -7.67 -12.47 -12.22
N HIS A 226 -7.84 -13.59 -11.51
CA HIS A 226 -8.93 -14.55 -11.74
C HIS A 226 -10.34 -13.99 -11.50
N HIS A 227 -10.43 -12.82 -10.84
CA HIS A 227 -11.68 -12.17 -10.49
C HIS A 227 -12.03 -10.99 -11.41
N GLY A 228 -11.29 -10.80 -12.50
CA GLY A 228 -11.51 -9.75 -13.49
C GLY A 228 -11.26 -10.23 -14.93
N ASN A 229 -11.07 -9.29 -15.86
CA ASN A 229 -10.88 -9.61 -17.28
C ASN A 229 -9.42 -9.98 -17.59
N ILE A 230 -9.02 -11.22 -17.29
CA ILE A 230 -7.65 -11.73 -17.58
C ILE A 230 -7.29 -11.55 -19.05
N LYS A 231 -8.22 -11.81 -19.97
CA LYS A 231 -7.96 -11.71 -21.42
C LYS A 231 -7.53 -10.29 -21.80
N GLN A 232 -8.20 -9.27 -21.25
CA GLN A 232 -7.81 -7.88 -21.46
C GLN A 232 -6.45 -7.55 -20.83
N LEU A 233 -6.19 -8.06 -19.62
CA LEU A 233 -4.92 -7.89 -18.93
C LEU A 233 -3.76 -8.44 -19.77
N LEU A 234 -3.84 -9.71 -20.19
CA LEU A 234 -2.81 -10.37 -20.99
C LEU A 234 -2.68 -9.77 -22.38
N LYS A 235 -3.75 -9.21 -22.96
CA LYS A 235 -3.64 -8.43 -24.21
C LYS A 235 -2.80 -7.16 -24.02
N HIS A 236 -2.93 -6.47 -22.89
CA HIS A 236 -2.18 -5.25 -22.59
C HIS A 236 -0.75 -5.53 -22.11
N LYS A 237 -0.58 -6.59 -21.31
CA LYS A 237 0.68 -6.98 -20.66
C LYS A 237 0.91 -8.48 -20.88
N PRO A 238 1.29 -8.91 -22.10
CA PRO A 238 1.44 -10.34 -22.43
C PRO A 238 2.47 -11.07 -21.59
N PHE A 239 3.49 -10.37 -21.08
CA PHE A 239 4.54 -10.95 -20.26
C PHE A 239 4.06 -11.41 -18.87
N PHE A 240 2.84 -11.05 -18.45
CA PHE A 240 2.24 -11.62 -17.24
C PHE A 240 1.70 -13.03 -17.46
N GLU A 241 1.65 -13.55 -18.69
CA GLU A 241 1.05 -14.85 -18.99
C GLU A 241 1.66 -15.99 -18.18
N ASP A 242 2.99 -16.05 -18.08
CA ASP A 242 3.68 -17.08 -17.30
C ASP A 242 3.35 -16.97 -15.80
N GLU A 243 3.37 -15.75 -15.25
CA GLU A 243 3.09 -15.48 -13.82
C GLU A 243 1.60 -15.68 -13.46
N VAL A 244 0.70 -15.50 -14.42
CA VAL A 244 -0.72 -15.80 -14.27
C VAL A 244 -0.93 -17.32 -14.32
N ASN A 245 -0.27 -18.02 -15.24
CA ASN A 245 -0.42 -19.46 -15.42
C ASN A 245 0.17 -20.26 -14.25
N ASN A 246 1.26 -19.80 -13.65
CA ASN A 246 1.90 -20.47 -12.50
C ASN A 246 1.36 -19.97 -11.13
N ASN A 247 0.38 -19.06 -11.12
CA ASN A 247 -0.16 -18.40 -9.94
C ASN A 247 0.92 -17.71 -9.07
N SER A 248 1.83 -16.96 -9.69
CA SER A 248 2.90 -16.19 -9.01
C SER A 248 2.75 -14.67 -9.12
N LEU A 249 1.88 -14.15 -10.00
CA LEU A 249 1.69 -12.71 -10.14
C LEU A 249 1.08 -12.11 -8.86
N GLY A 250 1.78 -11.18 -8.23
CA GLY A 250 1.33 -10.46 -7.03
C GLY A 250 1.82 -11.04 -5.70
N SER A 251 1.32 -10.47 -4.61
CA SER A 251 1.76 -10.69 -3.24
C SER A 251 0.89 -11.74 -2.54
N LYS A 252 1.54 -12.84 -2.09
CA LYS A 252 0.90 -13.88 -1.27
C LYS A 252 0.38 -13.35 0.07
N PRO A 253 1.13 -12.52 0.84
CA PRO A 253 0.58 -11.93 2.05
C PRO A 253 -0.64 -11.03 1.80
N CYS A 254 -0.67 -10.31 0.67
CA CYS A 254 -1.84 -9.50 0.31
C CYS A 254 -3.05 -10.37 -0.05
N GLU A 255 -2.86 -11.51 -0.73
CA GLU A 255 -3.91 -12.52 -0.94
C GLU A 255 -4.48 -13.02 0.40
N GLU A 256 -3.60 -13.41 1.34
CA GLU A 256 -4.03 -13.86 2.67
C GLU A 256 -4.84 -12.79 3.40
N LEU A 257 -4.38 -11.53 3.39
CA LEU A 257 -5.07 -10.41 4.02
C LEU A 257 -6.40 -10.07 3.36
N LEU A 258 -6.48 -10.10 2.03
CA LEU A 258 -7.73 -9.85 1.29
C LEU A 258 -8.83 -10.82 1.73
N HIS A 259 -8.51 -12.11 1.81
CA HIS A 259 -9.48 -13.13 2.22
C HIS A 259 -9.77 -13.13 3.73
N TYR A 260 -8.81 -12.70 4.55
CA TYR A 260 -9.00 -12.63 6.00
C TYR A 260 -9.78 -11.39 6.45
N LEU A 261 -9.39 -10.21 5.98
CA LEU A 261 -9.97 -8.91 6.38
C LEU A 261 -11.25 -8.58 5.62
N LYS A 262 -11.41 -9.09 4.39
CA LYS A 262 -12.60 -8.91 3.54
C LYS A 262 -13.08 -7.45 3.45
N PRO A 263 -12.19 -6.48 3.16
CA PRO A 263 -12.56 -5.07 3.12
C PRO A 263 -13.59 -4.79 2.02
N THR A 264 -14.31 -3.68 2.14
CA THR A 264 -15.30 -3.28 1.12
C THR A 264 -14.63 -2.93 -0.20
N TYR A 265 -13.51 -2.20 -0.13
CA TYR A 265 -12.62 -1.91 -1.25
C TYR A 265 -11.18 -2.31 -0.97
N TRP A 266 -10.52 -2.86 -1.99
CA TRP A 266 -9.08 -3.03 -2.01
C TRP A 266 -8.50 -2.25 -3.19
N PHE A 267 -7.48 -1.43 -2.93
CA PHE A 267 -6.76 -0.68 -3.96
C PHE A 267 -5.27 -1.07 -3.98
N SER A 268 -4.76 -1.34 -5.19
CA SER A 268 -3.35 -1.67 -5.42
C SER A 268 -2.75 -1.03 -6.66
N ALA A 269 -1.43 -0.86 -6.70
CA ALA A 269 -0.69 -0.20 -7.77
C ALA A 269 0.36 -1.12 -8.40
N HIS A 270 1.61 -0.67 -8.54
CA HIS A 270 2.79 -1.40 -9.01
C HIS A 270 2.80 -1.88 -10.47
N LEU A 271 1.78 -2.58 -10.94
CA LEU A 271 1.81 -3.29 -12.24
C LEU A 271 1.58 -2.41 -13.49
N HIS A 272 1.34 -1.10 -13.30
CA HIS A 272 1.19 -0.10 -14.36
C HIS A 272 0.17 -0.49 -15.47
N VAL A 273 -0.88 -1.24 -15.11
CA VAL A 273 -2.09 -1.48 -15.90
C VAL A 273 -3.39 -1.36 -15.07
N LYS A 274 -4.38 -0.60 -15.56
CA LYS A 274 -5.71 -0.55 -14.93
C LYS A 274 -6.40 -1.91 -14.98
N PHE A 275 -6.94 -2.34 -13.84
CA PHE A 275 -7.66 -3.62 -13.73
C PHE A 275 -8.79 -3.49 -12.71
N ALA A 276 -9.90 -4.16 -12.94
CA ALA A 276 -11.02 -4.17 -11.99
C ALA A 276 -11.47 -5.60 -11.79
N ALA A 277 -11.71 -5.95 -10.52
CA ALA A 277 -12.06 -7.30 -10.11
C ALA A 277 -13.19 -7.28 -9.07
N ILE A 278 -13.93 -8.38 -8.99
CA ILE A 278 -14.95 -8.58 -7.95
C ILE A 278 -14.61 -9.88 -7.24
N VAL A 279 -14.14 -9.76 -6.01
CA VAL A 279 -13.87 -10.91 -5.14
C VAL A 279 -15.09 -11.10 -4.26
N HIS A 280 -15.70 -12.27 -4.38
CA HIS A 280 -16.89 -12.63 -3.62
C HIS A 280 -16.49 -13.15 -2.25
N HIS A 281 -16.96 -12.48 -1.21
CA HIS A 281 -16.90 -12.95 0.18
C HIS A 281 -18.34 -13.29 0.62
N THR A 282 -18.51 -14.30 1.47
CA THR A 282 -19.82 -14.87 1.88
C THR A 282 -20.69 -13.94 2.73
N ASP A 283 -20.30 -12.69 2.92
CA ASP A 283 -20.89 -11.77 3.89
C ASP A 283 -21.47 -10.54 3.15
N THR A 284 -22.55 -9.94 3.68
CA THR A 284 -23.36 -8.86 3.05
C THR A 284 -22.58 -7.58 2.74
N VAL A 285 -22.81 -6.96 1.57
CA VAL A 285 -22.19 -5.66 1.22
C VAL A 285 -22.82 -4.55 2.03
N VAL A 286 -21.99 -3.72 2.67
CA VAL A 286 -22.40 -2.51 3.36
C VAL A 286 -21.95 -1.31 2.52
N ASP A 287 -22.87 -0.42 2.16
CA ASP A 287 -22.49 0.89 1.60
C ASP A 287 -21.72 1.64 2.69
N ILE A 288 -20.49 2.10 2.40
CA ILE A 288 -19.64 2.80 3.39
C ILE A 288 -20.32 4.12 3.75
N PRO A 289 -20.91 4.25 4.95
CA PRO A 289 -21.50 5.50 5.39
C PRO A 289 -20.40 6.34 6.06
N HIS A 290 -20.08 7.51 5.51
CA HIS A 290 -19.29 8.49 6.27
C HIS A 290 -20.17 9.22 7.30
N ASP A 291 -19.57 9.71 8.38
CA ASP A 291 -20.25 10.61 9.30
C ASP A 291 -20.10 12.05 8.81
N SER A 292 -21.15 12.59 8.17
CA SER A 292 -21.17 13.96 7.63
C SER A 292 -21.03 15.05 8.70
N LYS A 293 -21.09 14.69 10.00
CA LYS A 293 -20.92 15.63 11.13
C LYS A 293 -19.49 15.68 11.65
N LYS A 294 -18.63 14.70 11.30
CA LYS A 294 -17.23 14.71 11.69
C LYS A 294 -16.41 15.59 10.76
N PRO A 295 -15.41 16.33 11.28
CA PRO A 295 -14.43 16.97 10.41
C PRO A 295 -13.61 15.90 9.67
N PHE A 296 -13.03 16.25 8.52
CA PHE A 296 -12.06 15.42 7.80
C PHE A 296 -10.68 15.46 8.48
N GLU A 297 -10.68 15.13 9.76
CA GLU A 297 -9.48 14.96 10.57
C GLU A 297 -9.06 13.49 10.53
N LEU A 298 -7.75 13.28 10.62
CA LEU A 298 -7.15 11.96 10.67
C LEU A 298 -7.11 11.49 12.13
N GLU A 299 -7.69 10.33 12.41
CA GLU A 299 -7.71 9.70 13.72
C GLU A 299 -6.93 8.37 13.67
N TYR A 300 -6.18 8.06 14.74
CA TYR A 300 -5.65 6.72 14.96
C TYR A 300 -6.78 5.72 15.16
N ASP A 301 -6.58 4.48 14.70
CA ASP A 301 -7.50 3.40 14.98
C ASP A 301 -7.18 2.71 16.32
N LEU A 302 -8.17 2.65 17.23
CA LEU A 302 -7.95 2.14 18.59
C LEU A 302 -7.58 0.64 18.60
N GLU A 303 -8.24 -0.16 17.77
CA GLU A 303 -7.96 -1.60 17.67
C GLU A 303 -6.54 -1.82 17.16
N TRP A 304 -6.13 -1.09 16.11
CA TRP A 304 -4.78 -1.13 15.58
C TRP A 304 -3.72 -0.68 16.61
N LEU A 305 -3.92 0.45 17.29
CA LEU A 305 -3.01 0.90 18.33
C LEU A 305 -2.83 -0.15 19.43
N THR A 306 -3.92 -0.81 19.80
CA THR A 306 -3.87 -1.84 20.84
C THR A 306 -3.15 -3.09 20.36
N ILE A 307 -3.34 -3.50 19.11
CA ILE A 307 -2.57 -4.60 18.51
C ILE A 307 -1.07 -4.25 18.49
N VAL A 308 -0.69 -3.04 18.07
CA VAL A 308 0.71 -2.59 18.07
C VAL A 308 1.29 -2.63 19.48
N TYR A 309 0.56 -2.14 20.48
CA TYR A 309 0.96 -2.18 21.88
C TYR A 309 1.18 -3.62 22.38
N LEU A 310 0.20 -4.51 22.18
CA LEU A 310 0.25 -5.89 22.66
C LEU A 310 1.34 -6.73 21.98
N THR A 311 1.68 -6.39 20.73
CA THR A 311 2.67 -7.11 19.92
C THR A 311 4.03 -6.41 19.86
N ASN A 312 4.31 -5.48 20.78
CA ASN A 312 5.60 -4.77 20.80
C ASN A 312 6.79 -5.74 20.93
N HIS A 313 6.67 -6.73 21.83
CA HIS A 313 7.69 -7.75 22.08
C HIS A 313 8.02 -8.65 20.87
N LEU A 314 7.21 -8.61 19.80
CA LEU A 314 7.45 -9.36 18.56
C LEU A 314 8.29 -8.56 17.54
N LEU A 315 8.53 -7.27 17.79
CA LEU A 315 9.39 -6.44 16.95
C LEU A 315 10.82 -6.97 16.97
N SER A 316 11.42 -7.11 15.78
CA SER A 316 12.81 -7.51 15.63
C SER A 316 13.51 -6.63 14.60
N VAL A 317 14.73 -6.22 14.92
CA VAL A 317 15.64 -5.47 14.03
C VAL A 317 16.84 -6.31 13.59
N LYS A 318 16.72 -7.64 13.70
CA LYS A 318 17.78 -8.60 13.33
C LYS A 318 17.53 -9.19 11.95
N LYS A 319 18.60 -9.53 11.21
CA LYS A 319 18.54 -10.19 9.89
C LYS A 319 18.06 -11.66 9.97
N GLY A 320 18.03 -12.25 11.17
CA GLY A 320 17.62 -13.63 11.39
C GLY A 320 16.13 -13.87 11.16
N ILE A 321 15.77 -15.14 10.97
CA ILE A 321 14.38 -15.58 10.85
C ILE A 321 13.67 -15.36 12.20
N GLN A 322 12.55 -14.64 12.16
CA GLN A 322 11.65 -14.37 13.26
C GLN A 322 10.32 -15.06 12.97
N TYR A 323 9.96 -16.02 13.82
CA TYR A 323 8.64 -16.66 13.77
C TYR A 323 7.64 -15.84 14.59
N MET A 324 6.41 -15.80 14.10
CA MET A 324 5.28 -15.24 14.83
C MET A 324 4.62 -16.35 15.65
N PRO A 325 4.06 -16.02 16.83
CA PRO A 325 3.38 -17.01 17.66
C PRO A 325 2.18 -17.59 16.91
N GLY A 326 1.89 -18.87 17.17
CA GLY A 326 0.84 -19.60 16.47
C GLY A 326 0.19 -20.69 17.33
N PRO A 327 -0.88 -21.33 16.82
CA PRO A 327 -1.54 -22.40 17.54
C PRO A 327 -0.57 -23.57 17.79
N GLY A 328 -0.53 -24.07 19.03
CA GLY A 328 0.31 -25.21 19.44
C GLY A 328 1.54 -24.87 20.29
N GLN A 329 1.72 -23.59 20.67
CA GLN A 329 2.69 -23.16 21.68
C GLN A 329 1.96 -22.67 22.94
N ASP A 330 2.64 -22.63 24.08
CA ASP A 330 2.10 -22.15 25.37
C ASP A 330 1.94 -20.61 25.43
N GLU A 331 2.47 -19.88 24.43
CA GLU A 331 2.44 -18.43 24.37
C GLU A 331 1.16 -17.86 23.73
N ARG A 332 0.81 -16.61 24.07
CA ARG A 332 -0.30 -15.89 23.45
C ARG A 332 -0.02 -15.68 21.96
N TRP A 333 -0.93 -16.13 21.11
CA TRP A 333 -0.85 -15.94 19.64
C TRP A 333 -2.05 -15.20 19.04
N ILE A 334 -3.12 -15.00 19.83
CA ILE A 334 -4.26 -14.15 19.47
C ILE A 334 -4.12 -12.83 20.23
N PHE A 335 -3.95 -11.75 19.47
CA PHE A 335 -3.80 -10.39 20.00
C PHE A 335 -4.96 -9.48 19.56
N THR A 336 -6.11 -10.06 19.21
CA THR A 336 -7.35 -9.30 19.12
C THR A 336 -7.59 -8.62 20.48
N PRO A 337 -7.69 -7.28 20.54
CA PRO A 337 -7.80 -6.55 21.78
C PRO A 337 -9.07 -6.89 22.58
N THR A 338 -8.96 -7.00 23.90
CA THR A 338 -10.14 -6.92 24.77
C THR A 338 -10.57 -5.46 24.97
N SER A 339 -11.77 -5.26 25.53
CA SER A 339 -12.24 -3.91 25.88
C SER A 339 -11.37 -3.25 26.95
N GLU A 340 -10.83 -4.02 27.90
CA GLU A 340 -9.91 -3.52 28.94
C GLU A 340 -8.58 -3.07 28.34
N GLU A 341 -8.00 -3.88 27.46
CA GLU A 341 -6.76 -3.55 26.73
C GLU A 341 -6.94 -2.31 25.86
N SER A 342 -8.07 -2.23 25.15
CA SER A 342 -8.42 -1.06 24.33
C SER A 342 -8.61 0.20 25.18
N ASN A 343 -9.29 0.10 26.33
CA ASN A 343 -9.48 1.22 27.25
C ASN A 343 -8.16 1.69 27.88
N LEU A 344 -7.22 0.78 28.15
CA LEU A 344 -5.89 1.13 28.63
C LEU A 344 -5.15 1.97 27.59
N VAL A 345 -5.17 1.55 26.33
CA VAL A 345 -4.52 2.28 25.22
C VAL A 345 -5.21 3.62 24.96
N LEU A 346 -6.54 3.67 24.97
CA LEU A 346 -7.29 4.91 24.81
C LEU A 346 -6.90 5.96 25.88
N LYS A 347 -6.70 5.53 27.14
CA LYS A 347 -6.24 6.41 28.22
C LYS A 347 -4.83 6.94 28.00
N LYS A 348 -3.91 6.16 27.41
CA LYS A 348 -2.56 6.63 27.05
C LYS A 348 -2.60 7.80 26.07
N PHE A 349 -3.65 7.89 25.26
CA PHE A 349 -3.90 8.99 24.32
C PHE A 349 -4.83 10.07 24.87
N GLY A 350 -5.10 10.07 26.19
CA GLY A 350 -5.97 11.07 26.81
C GLY A 350 -7.42 11.02 26.31
N ASN A 351 -7.87 9.84 25.88
CA ASN A 351 -9.17 9.62 25.24
C ASN A 351 -9.38 10.45 23.94
N ASN A 352 -8.30 10.87 23.29
CA ASN A 352 -8.33 11.57 22.03
C ASN A 352 -7.42 10.87 21.01
N LEU A 353 -8.02 10.33 19.95
CA LEU A 353 -7.32 9.61 18.91
C LEU A 353 -6.98 10.48 17.69
N VAL A 354 -7.32 11.77 17.68
CA VAL A 354 -6.91 12.68 16.60
C VAL A 354 -5.39 12.68 16.47
N ILE A 355 -4.90 12.44 15.26
CA ILE A 355 -3.47 12.44 14.97
C ILE A 355 -2.97 13.90 15.07
N PRO A 356 -1.98 14.18 15.94
CA PRO A 356 -1.50 15.54 16.12
C PRO A 356 -0.83 16.06 14.85
N LEU A 357 -1.07 17.31 14.49
CA LEU A 357 -0.38 18.01 13.39
C LEU A 357 1.02 18.47 13.82
N ASN A 358 1.92 17.51 14.02
CA ASN A 358 3.26 17.72 14.57
C ASN A 358 4.39 17.53 13.54
N PHE A 359 4.09 17.77 12.26
CA PHE A 359 5.11 17.76 11.22
C PHE A 359 6.23 18.76 11.55
N THR A 360 7.47 18.30 11.39
CA THR A 360 8.66 19.15 11.41
C THR A 360 9.67 18.65 10.39
N THR A 361 10.49 19.57 9.88
CA THR A 361 11.60 19.21 9.01
C THR A 361 12.74 18.62 9.86
N THR A 362 13.24 17.44 9.48
CA THR A 362 14.33 16.75 10.18
C THR A 362 15.68 16.86 9.47
N VAL A 363 15.66 17.19 8.18
CA VAL A 363 16.84 17.44 7.34
C VAL A 363 16.65 18.67 6.47
N THR A 364 17.76 19.25 6.00
CA THR A 364 17.73 20.33 5.00
C THR A 364 17.09 19.85 3.70
N SER A 365 16.08 20.56 3.21
CA SER A 365 15.42 20.27 1.94
C SER A 365 16.32 20.60 0.75
N PHE A 366 16.01 20.02 -0.41
CA PHE A 366 16.55 20.51 -1.67
C PHE A 366 16.16 21.98 -1.89
N SER A 367 17.08 22.75 -2.48
CA SER A 367 16.83 24.12 -2.94
C SER A 367 17.41 24.27 -4.34
N SER A 368 16.55 24.68 -5.27
CA SER A 368 16.88 24.95 -6.68
C SER A 368 17.65 26.28 -6.85
N GLU A 369 17.64 27.18 -5.87
CA GLU A 369 18.32 28.48 -5.97
C GLU A 369 19.85 28.34 -6.06
N GLY A 370 20.40 27.22 -5.59
CA GLY A 370 21.82 26.90 -5.77
C GLY A 370 22.23 26.60 -7.22
N GLU A 371 21.29 26.46 -8.16
CA GLU A 371 21.59 26.22 -9.59
C GLU A 371 21.77 27.53 -10.36
N ASN A 372 21.19 28.65 -9.90
CA ASN A 372 21.17 29.91 -10.64
C ASN A 372 22.06 31.02 -10.04
N SER A 373 22.63 30.82 -8.85
CA SER A 373 23.47 31.83 -8.20
C SER A 373 24.72 31.23 -7.54
N SER A 374 25.78 30.98 -8.32
CA SER A 374 27.17 31.22 -7.92
C SER A 374 28.15 30.70 -8.97
N GLN A 375 29.15 31.53 -9.29
CA GLN A 375 30.36 31.18 -10.03
C GLN A 375 31.30 30.27 -9.21
N THR A 376 30.75 29.22 -8.59
CA THR A 376 31.52 28.12 -7.98
C THR A 376 30.91 26.81 -8.44
N SER A 377 31.55 26.23 -9.44
CA SER A 377 31.20 25.01 -10.16
C SER A 377 31.30 23.76 -9.28
N THR A 378 30.30 23.51 -8.44
CA THR A 378 30.10 22.22 -7.78
C THR A 378 28.78 21.67 -8.32
N PRO A 379 28.79 20.72 -9.28
CA PRO A 379 27.56 20.12 -9.81
C PRO A 379 26.68 19.61 -8.66
N ALA A 380 25.34 19.59 -8.81
CA ALA A 380 24.41 19.06 -7.79
C ALA A 380 24.81 17.64 -7.27
N ARG A 381 25.55 16.89 -8.10
CA ARG A 381 26.15 15.59 -7.81
C ARG A 381 27.22 15.60 -6.70
N GLU A 382 27.92 16.72 -6.51
CA GLU A 382 28.93 16.94 -5.46
C GLU A 382 28.31 17.48 -4.16
N ARG A 383 27.12 18.09 -4.20
CA ARG A 383 26.43 18.61 -3.00
C ARG A 383 25.94 17.50 -2.06
N TYR A 384 25.71 16.30 -2.59
CA TYR A 384 25.40 15.10 -1.81
C TYR A 384 26.32 13.97 -2.27
N PRO A 385 27.52 13.79 -1.69
CA PRO A 385 28.45 12.75 -2.12
C PRO A 385 28.11 11.36 -1.56
N SER A 386 27.33 11.26 -0.47
CA SER A 386 27.02 10.00 0.21
C SER A 386 25.56 9.88 0.62
N GLN A 387 25.15 8.67 1.03
CA GLN A 387 23.90 8.46 1.77
C GLN A 387 23.96 9.18 3.13
N PRO A 388 22.79 9.52 3.73
CA PRO A 388 22.74 10.09 5.07
C PRO A 388 23.12 9.05 6.13
N GLN A 389 23.33 9.53 7.36
CA GLN A 389 23.38 8.65 8.53
C GLN A 389 21.96 8.29 8.96
N ALA A 390 21.81 7.13 9.59
CA ALA A 390 20.56 6.74 10.24
C ALA A 390 20.23 7.73 11.37
N GLN A 391 18.95 8.11 11.48
CA GLN A 391 18.45 9.04 12.49
C GLN A 391 17.02 8.68 12.89
N ILE A 392 16.63 9.09 14.09
CA ILE A 392 15.26 8.93 14.61
C ILE A 392 14.39 10.13 14.25
N ASN A 393 13.08 9.92 14.19
CA ASN A 393 12.10 10.99 13.95
C ASN A 393 11.42 11.44 15.25
N PRO A 394 11.30 12.74 15.53
CA PRO A 394 10.57 13.23 16.70
C PRO A 394 9.11 12.77 16.75
N GLN A 395 8.44 12.61 15.60
CA GLN A 395 7.05 12.14 15.56
C GLN A 395 6.94 10.69 16.03
N THR A 396 7.80 9.81 15.51
CA THR A 396 7.83 8.39 15.89
C THR A 396 8.26 8.22 17.33
N MET A 397 9.25 8.97 17.81
CA MET A 397 9.66 8.98 19.21
C MET A 397 8.49 9.35 20.13
N ALA A 398 7.78 10.45 19.84
CA ALA A 398 6.63 10.87 20.65
C ALA A 398 5.47 9.86 20.61
N PHE A 399 5.26 9.20 19.46
CA PHE A 399 4.29 8.12 19.33
C PHE A 399 4.67 6.91 20.20
N CYS A 400 5.92 6.45 20.09
CA CYS A 400 6.48 5.33 20.83
C CYS A 400 6.43 5.56 22.35
N GLU A 401 6.83 6.74 22.82
CA GLU A 401 6.75 7.12 24.23
C GLU A 401 5.30 7.05 24.74
N ARG A 402 4.36 7.64 23.98
CA ARG A 402 2.94 7.68 24.35
C ARG A 402 2.30 6.29 24.39
N LEU A 403 2.51 5.48 23.37
CA LEU A 403 1.95 4.12 23.30
C LEU A 403 2.71 3.13 24.20
N SER A 404 3.95 3.48 24.60
CA SER A 404 4.89 2.61 25.31
C SER A 404 5.32 1.40 24.47
N VAL A 405 5.79 1.68 23.26
CA VAL A 405 6.35 0.70 22.30
C VAL A 405 7.74 1.14 21.84
N ASP A 406 8.49 0.23 21.26
CA ASP A 406 9.86 0.50 20.80
C ASP A 406 9.87 1.17 19.43
N ASP A 407 10.79 2.12 19.25
CA ASP A 407 11.14 2.69 17.95
C ASP A 407 12.15 1.77 17.25
N PRO A 408 11.80 1.16 16.08
CA PRO A 408 12.71 0.27 15.36
C PRO A 408 14.04 0.94 14.99
N MET A 409 14.03 2.22 14.65
CA MET A 409 15.25 2.95 14.29
C MET A 409 16.12 3.22 15.52
N ALA A 410 15.53 3.50 16.69
CA ALA A 410 16.28 3.62 17.94
C ALA A 410 16.96 2.29 18.29
N LEU A 411 16.23 1.18 18.24
CA LEU A 411 16.78 -0.17 18.46
C LEU A 411 17.95 -0.48 17.50
N LEU A 412 17.84 -0.08 16.24
CA LEU A 412 18.89 -0.24 15.24
C LEU A 412 20.15 0.58 15.57
N LEU A 413 19.99 1.79 16.10
CA LEU A 413 21.11 2.64 16.50
C LEU A 413 21.81 2.09 17.74
N ASP A 414 21.05 1.60 18.73
CA ASP A 414 21.60 1.05 19.96
C ASP A 414 22.33 -0.28 19.75
N CYS A 415 21.79 -1.19 18.93
CA CYS A 415 22.43 -2.48 18.63
C CYS A 415 23.83 -2.36 18.01
N ASN A 416 24.15 -1.22 17.39
CA ASN A 416 25.48 -1.00 16.80
C ASN A 416 26.50 -0.50 17.84
N ASN A 417 26.07 0.16 18.91
CA ASN A 417 26.96 0.62 19.96
C ASN A 417 27.53 -0.57 20.76
N ASP A 418 26.74 -1.62 20.98
CA ASP A 418 27.19 -2.84 21.65
C ASP A 418 28.20 -3.67 20.84
N SER A 419 28.20 -3.53 19.50
CA SER A 419 29.21 -4.21 18.65
C SER A 419 30.63 -3.62 18.78
N SER A 420 30.79 -2.53 19.54
CA SER A 420 32.09 -1.89 19.82
C SER A 420 32.67 -2.22 21.20
N LEU A 421 31.96 -2.98 22.04
CA LEU A 421 32.43 -3.36 23.37
C LEU A 421 32.97 -4.80 23.36
N ASN A 422 34.30 -4.89 23.47
CA ASN A 422 35.05 -6.13 23.64
C ASN A 422 34.50 -7.01 24.76
N THR A 423 34.58 -8.31 24.49
CA THR A 423 34.42 -9.45 25.39
C THR A 423 35.08 -9.23 26.76
N SER A 424 34.30 -8.84 27.76
CA SER A 424 34.40 -9.33 29.15
C SER A 424 33.33 -8.64 30.00
N GLN A 425 32.61 -9.43 30.79
CA GLN A 425 31.59 -9.07 31.79
C GLN A 425 30.14 -9.05 31.27
N MET A 426 29.56 -10.26 31.17
CA MET A 426 28.12 -10.43 31.36
C MET A 426 27.77 -9.99 32.78
N SER A 427 27.02 -8.91 32.91
CA SER A 427 26.18 -8.65 34.07
C SER A 427 24.75 -8.51 33.57
N THR A 428 23.92 -9.44 34.01
CA THR A 428 22.48 -9.50 33.77
C THR A 428 21.79 -8.25 34.32
N CYS A 429 21.25 -7.40 33.44
CA CYS A 429 20.32 -6.35 33.84
C CYS A 429 18.89 -6.89 33.76
N THR A 430 18.36 -7.17 34.94
CA THR A 430 17.03 -7.65 35.25
C THR A 430 15.96 -6.62 34.86
N LEU A 431 14.93 -7.08 34.13
CA LEU A 431 13.69 -6.35 33.88
C LEU A 431 12.97 -6.00 35.20
N PRO A 432 12.38 -4.80 35.37
CA PRO A 432 11.45 -4.55 36.46
C PRO A 432 10.11 -5.22 36.15
N SER A 433 9.82 -6.30 36.86
CA SER A 433 8.52 -6.97 36.89
C SER A 433 7.49 -6.11 37.62
N PHE A 434 6.43 -5.66 36.95
CA PHE A 434 5.20 -5.23 37.62
C PHE A 434 3.93 -5.69 36.89
N LEU A 435 3.20 -6.53 37.62
CA LEU A 435 1.76 -6.81 37.63
C LEU A 435 1.15 -7.73 36.55
N THR A 436 1.13 -9.02 36.86
CA THR A 436 -0.01 -9.91 36.57
C THR A 436 -0.81 -10.14 37.87
N PRO A 437 -2.15 -10.07 37.87
CA PRO A 437 -2.95 -10.50 39.01
C PRO A 437 -3.24 -12.00 38.89
N GLU A 438 -2.97 -12.78 39.93
CA GLU A 438 -4.01 -13.45 40.72
C GLU A 438 -3.45 -14.53 41.68
N ARG A 439 -3.79 -14.32 42.96
CA ARG A 439 -4.40 -15.28 43.90
C ARG A 439 -3.72 -16.64 44.15
N ALA A 440 -2.96 -16.65 45.24
CA ALA A 440 -2.92 -17.61 46.34
C ALA A 440 -3.45 -19.04 46.14
N GLY A 441 -2.53 -20.00 46.24
CA GLY A 441 -2.80 -21.40 46.55
C GLY A 441 -1.49 -22.17 46.72
N ASN A 442 -0.99 -22.24 47.95
CA ASN A 442 0.14 -23.08 48.35
C ASN A 442 -0.03 -24.52 47.88
N ILE A 443 1.08 -25.18 47.47
CA ILE A 443 1.55 -26.48 47.98
C ILE A 443 2.97 -26.77 47.44
N THR A 444 3.88 -26.85 48.41
CA THR A 444 5.21 -27.49 48.54
C THR A 444 5.97 -28.07 47.34
N ASN A 445 7.20 -27.57 47.19
CA ASN A 445 8.36 -28.18 46.54
C ASN A 445 8.67 -29.61 47.03
N VAL A 446 9.00 -30.50 46.10
CA VAL A 446 9.99 -31.56 46.32
C VAL A 446 10.87 -31.66 45.08
N SER A 447 12.15 -31.39 45.27
CA SER A 447 13.23 -31.66 44.32
C SER A 447 13.60 -33.14 44.34
N SER A 448 13.88 -33.72 43.18
CA SER A 448 14.85 -34.81 43.07
C SER A 448 15.42 -34.90 41.65
N SER A 449 16.73 -34.71 41.61
CA SER A 449 17.69 -34.99 40.56
C SER A 449 17.75 -36.47 40.14
N MET A 450 18.13 -36.75 38.88
CA MET A 450 19.34 -37.52 38.49
C MET A 450 19.18 -38.29 37.15
N LEU A 451 20.17 -38.05 36.28
CA LEU A 451 20.90 -38.98 35.39
C LEU A 451 20.22 -39.58 34.15
N ASP A 452 20.64 -39.03 33.00
CA ASP A 452 21.42 -39.67 31.92
C ASP A 452 21.30 -41.20 31.73
N ASP A 453 20.90 -41.60 30.52
CA ASP A 453 21.59 -42.68 29.80
C ASP A 453 21.26 -42.68 28.30
N THR A 454 22.32 -42.82 27.52
CA THR A 454 22.37 -42.97 26.06
C THR A 454 22.39 -44.47 25.71
N LEU A 455 21.69 -44.92 24.66
CA LEU A 455 22.21 -45.86 23.64
C LEU A 455 21.16 -46.23 22.56
N THR A 456 21.42 -45.74 21.34
CA THR A 456 21.55 -46.45 20.07
C THR A 456 20.82 -47.79 19.75
N THR A 457 20.07 -47.73 18.64
CA THR A 457 20.01 -48.64 17.45
C THR A 457 18.92 -49.72 17.28
N THR A 458 18.42 -49.77 16.04
CA THR A 458 17.90 -50.87 15.20
C THR A 458 16.40 -51.23 15.19
N GLY A 459 15.89 -51.50 13.97
CA GLY A 459 14.60 -52.14 13.68
C GLY A 459 13.57 -51.20 13.04
N SER A 460 13.61 -50.86 11.74
CA SER A 460 12.96 -51.60 10.64
C SER A 460 11.77 -52.47 11.03
N GLU A 461 10.55 -51.99 10.78
CA GLU A 461 9.46 -52.83 10.26
C GLU A 461 8.38 -51.97 9.58
N SER A 462 8.14 -52.32 8.33
CA SER A 462 7.13 -51.85 7.39
C SER A 462 5.80 -52.57 7.65
N ILE A 463 4.68 -51.85 7.63
CA ILE A 463 3.34 -52.44 7.46
C ILE A 463 2.58 -51.64 6.40
N GLU A 464 2.32 -52.31 5.29
CA GLU A 464 1.34 -51.96 4.26
C GLU A 464 -0.09 -52.13 4.80
N LEU A 465 -1.01 -51.27 4.36
CA LEU A 465 -2.43 -51.59 4.27
C LEU A 465 -3.01 -50.98 2.99
N GLU A 466 -3.41 -51.86 2.08
CA GLU A 466 -4.06 -51.59 0.79
C GLU A 466 -5.59 -51.55 0.87
N SER A 467 -6.18 -50.92 -0.15
CA SER A 467 -7.52 -51.15 -0.74
C SER A 467 -8.74 -50.62 0.05
N THR A 468 -9.80 -50.06 -0.53
CA THR A 468 -10.41 -50.26 -1.86
C THR A 468 -11.23 -49.04 -2.35
N SER A 469 -11.38 -49.02 -3.68
CA SER A 469 -12.15 -48.17 -4.59
C SER A 469 -13.66 -47.96 -4.36
N LYS A 470 -14.21 -46.85 -4.89
CA LYS A 470 -15.39 -46.86 -5.78
C LYS A 470 -15.56 -45.56 -6.59
N SER A 471 -15.55 -45.70 -7.91
CA SER A 471 -15.96 -44.74 -8.93
C SER A 471 -17.44 -44.90 -9.29
N PHE A 472 -18.12 -43.84 -9.73
CA PHE A 472 -19.22 -43.92 -10.71
C PHE A 472 -19.28 -42.64 -11.56
N GLY A 473 -19.27 -42.80 -12.89
CA GLY A 473 -19.52 -41.76 -13.89
C GLY A 473 -21.02 -41.49 -14.08
N SER A 474 -21.41 -40.29 -14.53
CA SER A 474 -21.65 -39.89 -15.92
C SER A 474 -23.15 -39.78 -16.23
N CYS A 475 -23.63 -38.57 -16.58
CA CYS A 475 -24.36 -38.33 -17.85
C CYS A 475 -24.57 -36.83 -18.09
N ALA A 476 -24.53 -36.44 -19.37
CA ALA A 476 -24.75 -35.11 -19.91
C ALA A 476 -26.24 -34.79 -20.07
N ASP A 477 -26.58 -33.50 -20.15
CA ASP A 477 -27.62 -32.98 -21.04
C ASP A 477 -27.38 -31.49 -21.33
N GLU A 478 -27.40 -31.15 -22.62
CA GLU A 478 -27.33 -29.81 -23.19
C GLU A 478 -28.72 -29.14 -23.14
N VAL A 479 -28.76 -27.84 -22.81
CA VAL A 479 -29.83 -26.96 -23.30
C VAL A 479 -29.25 -25.57 -23.59
N SER A 480 -29.30 -25.20 -24.87
CA SER A 480 -29.01 -23.88 -25.42
C SER A 480 -30.15 -22.90 -25.14
N PHE A 481 -29.85 -21.66 -24.74
CA PHE A 481 -30.77 -20.54 -24.90
C PHE A 481 -30.02 -19.27 -25.34
N ASP A 482 -30.40 -18.80 -26.52
CA ASP A 482 -30.01 -17.53 -27.13
C ASP A 482 -30.83 -16.41 -26.47
N SER A 483 -30.18 -15.36 -25.95
CA SER A 483 -30.90 -14.11 -25.67
C SER A 483 -30.00 -12.87 -25.73
N GLN A 484 -30.54 -11.91 -26.48
CA GLN A 484 -30.01 -10.61 -26.86
C GLN A 484 -29.61 -9.74 -25.65
N SER A 485 -28.48 -9.05 -25.78
CA SER A 485 -27.98 -8.07 -24.80
C SER A 485 -28.84 -6.77 -24.81
N PRO A 486 -29.38 -6.31 -23.66
CA PRO A 486 -29.88 -4.95 -23.54
C PRO A 486 -28.76 -3.98 -23.12
N SER A 487 -28.68 -2.89 -23.90
CA SER A 487 -28.17 -1.54 -23.65
C SER A 487 -27.48 -1.19 -22.31
N GLN A 488 -26.31 -0.57 -22.49
CA GLN A 488 -25.37 0.00 -21.52
C GLN A 488 -25.99 0.89 -20.42
N VAL A 489 -25.65 0.59 -19.15
CA VAL A 489 -25.70 1.54 -18.03
C VAL A 489 -24.40 2.34 -18.04
N LYS A 490 -24.48 3.67 -18.25
CA LYS A 490 -23.33 4.58 -18.19
C LYS A 490 -22.75 4.64 -16.76
N ARG A 491 -21.56 4.06 -16.58
CA ARG A 491 -20.68 4.31 -15.43
C ARG A 491 -19.74 5.45 -15.78
N TYR A 492 -19.75 6.53 -15.00
CA TYR A 492 -18.73 7.58 -15.11
C TYR A 492 -17.47 7.10 -14.39
N SER A 493 -16.56 6.47 -15.14
CA SER A 493 -15.14 6.46 -14.81
C SER A 493 -14.62 7.84 -15.20
N LEU A 494 -14.36 8.73 -14.25
CA LEU A 494 -13.62 9.96 -14.53
C LEU A 494 -12.19 9.53 -14.90
N VAL A 495 -11.91 9.59 -16.20
CA VAL A 495 -10.60 9.30 -16.78
C VAL A 495 -9.85 10.62 -16.83
N LEU A 496 -8.65 10.67 -16.24
CA LEU A 496 -7.72 11.75 -16.48
C LEU A 496 -7.30 11.73 -17.95
N PRO A 497 -7.51 12.80 -18.73
CA PRO A 497 -7.02 12.87 -20.10
C PRO A 497 -5.49 12.85 -20.11
N SER A 498 -4.90 12.19 -21.10
CA SER A 498 -3.45 12.28 -21.34
C SER A 498 -3.12 13.70 -21.84
N PRO A 499 -2.06 14.36 -21.33
CA PRO A 499 -1.68 15.68 -21.79
C PRO A 499 -1.31 15.67 -23.28
N LEU A 500 -1.79 16.66 -24.01
CA LEU A 500 -1.31 16.98 -25.35
C LEU A 500 0.13 17.53 -25.24
N ASN A 501 1.08 16.87 -25.88
CA ASN A 501 2.42 17.44 -26.05
C ASN A 501 2.30 18.67 -26.96
N SER A 502 2.53 19.86 -26.42
CA SER A 502 2.85 21.03 -27.23
C SER A 502 4.35 21.00 -27.53
N ASP A 503 4.71 20.54 -28.72
CA ASP A 503 6.06 20.70 -29.25
C ASP A 503 6.33 22.20 -29.42
N PHE A 504 7.27 22.72 -28.64
CA PHE A 504 7.89 24.02 -28.89
C PHE A 504 8.99 23.82 -29.93
N ASP A 505 8.72 24.38 -31.10
CA ASP A 505 9.59 24.44 -32.28
C ASP A 505 10.63 25.55 -32.05
N ASP A 506 11.91 25.18 -31.91
CA ASP A 506 13.02 26.13 -31.84
C ASP A 506 13.72 26.21 -33.21
N GLN A 507 13.71 27.42 -33.76
CA GLN A 507 14.12 27.74 -35.12
C GLN A 507 15.64 27.64 -35.33
N ALA A 508 16.03 27.11 -36.50
CA ALA A 508 17.27 27.47 -37.16
C ALA A 508 17.11 27.47 -38.70
N GLU A 509 17.66 28.53 -39.29
CA GLU A 509 17.53 29.08 -40.65
C GLU A 509 18.12 28.26 -41.83
N PRO A 510 17.87 28.69 -43.11
CA PRO A 510 17.61 27.78 -44.22
C PRO A 510 18.77 27.61 -45.22
N VAL A 511 18.76 26.51 -45.97
CA VAL A 511 19.48 26.40 -47.25
C VAL A 511 18.53 25.95 -48.35
N ALA A 512 18.41 26.82 -49.34
CA ALA A 512 17.55 26.72 -50.51
C ALA A 512 17.90 25.54 -51.43
N ARG A 513 16.87 24.94 -52.05
CA ARG A 513 16.88 24.54 -53.47
C ARG A 513 15.45 24.37 -54.02
N LYS A 514 15.29 24.88 -55.24
CA LYS A 514 14.08 25.12 -56.02
C LYS A 514 13.43 23.85 -56.60
N ALA A 515 12.10 23.93 -56.68
CA ALA A 515 11.18 23.52 -57.76
C ALA A 515 11.06 22.03 -58.13
N VAL A 516 9.83 21.50 -58.19
CA VAL A 516 8.93 21.47 -59.37
C VAL A 516 7.57 20.86 -58.95
N LEU A 517 6.46 21.49 -59.32
CA LEU A 517 5.09 20.94 -59.28
C LEU A 517 4.82 20.11 -60.55
N PRO A 518 3.96 19.08 -60.49
CA PRO A 518 2.65 19.23 -61.13
C PRO A 518 1.46 18.57 -60.38
N SER A 519 0.41 19.38 -60.24
CA SER A 519 -1.04 19.19 -60.43
C SER A 519 -1.73 17.78 -60.49
N VAL A 520 -2.87 17.69 -59.76
CA VAL A 520 -4.19 17.03 -60.09
C VAL A 520 -4.26 15.50 -59.76
N VAL A 521 -5.24 14.86 -59.07
CA VAL A 521 -6.71 14.97 -58.82
C VAL A 521 -7.08 14.29 -57.46
N ASP A 522 -8.27 14.62 -56.92
CA ASP A 522 -9.05 13.99 -55.82
C ASP A 522 -9.03 12.46 -55.68
N SER A 523 -9.02 11.95 -54.44
CA SER A 523 -10.14 11.21 -53.79
C SER A 523 -9.71 10.49 -52.49
N ASP A 524 -10.55 10.68 -51.46
CA ASP A 524 -10.90 9.82 -50.31
C ASP A 524 -9.84 9.15 -49.39
N ILE A 525 -9.98 9.57 -48.13
CA ILE A 525 -9.75 8.94 -46.83
C ILE A 525 -9.68 7.39 -46.87
N ASP A 526 -8.57 6.79 -46.46
CA ASP A 526 -8.44 6.06 -45.18
C ASP A 526 -7.02 5.43 -45.02
N GLU A 527 -6.69 5.08 -43.76
CA GLU A 527 -5.59 4.21 -43.32
C GLU A 527 -4.14 4.76 -43.31
N CYS A 528 -3.77 5.27 -42.13
CA CYS A 528 -2.38 5.42 -41.70
C CYS A 528 -1.79 4.07 -41.29
N LEU A 529 -0.87 3.56 -42.10
CA LEU A 529 0.08 2.48 -41.80
C LEU A 529 1.45 3.10 -41.45
N ILE A 530 2.27 2.34 -40.71
CA ILE A 530 3.72 2.50 -40.41
C ILE A 530 4.01 3.15 -39.04
N THR A 531 4.06 2.40 -37.94
CA THR A 531 5.11 1.50 -37.40
C THR A 531 6.31 2.16 -36.68
N ARG A 532 6.60 1.58 -35.51
CA ARG A 532 7.89 1.49 -34.74
C ARG A 532 8.27 2.75 -33.94
N THR A 533 8.76 2.66 -32.70
CA THR A 533 9.61 1.63 -32.05
C THR A 533 9.26 1.41 -30.57
N TYR A 534 9.08 0.15 -30.16
CA TYR A 534 9.18 -0.31 -28.78
C TYR A 534 10.66 -0.38 -28.36
N ALA A 535 11.01 0.21 -27.23
CA ALA A 535 12.26 -0.07 -26.53
C ALA A 535 12.07 0.04 -25.00
N ASN A 536 12.21 -1.11 -24.34
CA ASN A 536 12.60 -1.33 -22.94
C ASN A 536 11.62 -0.94 -21.81
N GLU A 537 10.56 -1.74 -21.62
CA GLU A 537 9.89 -1.93 -20.32
C GLU A 537 10.53 -3.05 -19.45
N LYS A 538 11.72 -3.56 -19.79
CA LYS A 538 12.37 -4.69 -19.10
C LYS A 538 13.05 -4.37 -17.75
N HIS A 539 12.88 -3.18 -17.17
CA HIS A 539 13.67 -2.75 -16.01
C HIS A 539 12.87 -2.18 -14.84
N TRP A 540 11.56 -2.44 -14.77
CA TRP A 540 10.69 -1.91 -13.72
C TRP A 540 9.83 -3.00 -13.06
N SER A 541 10.49 -4.07 -12.60
CA SER A 541 9.90 -5.16 -11.81
C SER A 541 10.91 -5.73 -10.83
#